data_AF-A0A2M7TQK5-F1
#
_entry.id   AF-A0A2M7TQK5-F1
#
_cell.length_a   1.000
_cell.length_b   1.000
_cell.length_c   1.000
_cell.angle_alpha   90.00
_cell.angle_beta   90.00
_cell.angle_gamma   90.00
#
_symmetry.space_group_name_H-M   'P 1'
#
loop_
_entity.id
_entity.type
_entity.pdbx_description
1 polymer ?
#
loop_
_entity_poly.entity_id
_entity_poly.type
_entity_poly.pdbx_seq_one_letter_code
_entity_poly.pdbx_strand_id
1 'polypeptide(L)'
;MKEHFKKLKIIRQILVLAIVFVDLVTFNPASLTEANDRDSGTVVSIEDCDITVTTYLAFSFHDDAAWMNARQLGKVWTEETLKVWNDPDFTYGDCKCPVHFEIVAKSLPRGEVCKPDASGKAKQPGWHCIDVVSGRERDPQVGWEPVNERGNIADATQTSGTYPSGFGEWTVWASGADAAHEFGHLMGLADEYEYEDTDGDGQGDTYKNNNPQDSGSPQSIMAQTWGEYAALQEHIDKIMGDAGITCPDKCCCGNGTCEANRGEECDPKANPTGCPAGKTCNNICKCVDKPQVTPICGDGYITKPNEECDPKAKPIGCKADEECVGCKCKKKEIEEPGPDEEEPEPEPEENPKMSTSTSSLHFITTGVDPIAEGSFNIKNIGSGTLSWNIVADLPPWLSASPISGSNNKTISVTANTGGMLPGTTLHHVISISSNGGNKTVDVEVKVN
;
A
#
# COMPACT_ATOMS: atom_id res chain seq x y z
N MET A 1 -36.78 -45.04 -24.33
CA MET A 1 -37.22 -44.37 -23.09
C MET A 1 -36.74 -45.03 -21.79
N LYS A 2 -35.63 -45.79 -21.80
CA LYS A 2 -34.96 -46.31 -20.59
C LYS A 2 -33.46 -45.99 -20.55
N GLU A 3 -32.97 -45.07 -21.39
CA GLU A 3 -31.57 -44.64 -21.42
C GLU A 3 -31.33 -43.16 -21.05
N HIS A 4 -32.38 -42.37 -20.79
CA HIS A 4 -32.22 -40.98 -20.32
C HIS A 4 -32.26 -40.82 -18.78
N PHE A 5 -32.45 -41.90 -18.03
CA PHE A 5 -32.59 -41.85 -16.56
C PHE A 5 -31.36 -42.36 -15.77
N LYS A 6 -30.26 -42.74 -16.43
CA LYS A 6 -29.00 -43.10 -15.76
C LYS A 6 -27.99 -41.96 -15.64
N LYS A 7 -28.22 -40.81 -16.28
CA LYS A 7 -27.39 -39.59 -16.14
C LYS A 7 -27.90 -38.57 -15.11
N LEU A 8 -28.99 -38.84 -14.40
CA LEU A 8 -29.54 -37.96 -13.35
C LEU A 8 -29.37 -38.50 -11.91
N LYS A 9 -28.44 -39.44 -11.69
CA LYS A 9 -28.13 -39.98 -10.35
C LYS A 9 -26.66 -39.85 -9.91
N ILE A 10 -25.87 -39.04 -10.61
CA ILE A 10 -24.50 -38.60 -10.21
C ILE A 10 -24.48 -37.06 -10.12
N ILE A 11 -25.58 -36.47 -9.65
CA ILE A 11 -25.67 -35.04 -9.27
C ILE A 11 -26.52 -35.00 -8.00
N ARG A 12 -26.03 -35.62 -6.92
CA ARG A 12 -26.54 -35.51 -5.53
C ARG A 12 -25.77 -36.44 -4.59
N GLN A 13 -24.43 -36.37 -4.56
CA GLN A 13 -23.64 -36.99 -3.47
C GLN A 13 -22.15 -36.58 -3.47
N ILE A 14 -21.83 -35.30 -3.66
CA ILE A 14 -20.55 -34.71 -3.23
C ILE A 14 -20.86 -33.29 -2.78
N LEU A 15 -21.44 -33.16 -1.59
CA LEU A 15 -21.66 -31.87 -0.94
C LEU A 15 -21.40 -32.01 0.56
N VAL A 16 -20.26 -32.57 0.94
CA VAL A 16 -19.56 -32.26 2.19
C VAL A 16 -18.07 -32.62 1.99
N LEU A 17 -17.17 -31.72 2.37
CA LEU A 17 -15.73 -31.93 2.62
C LEU A 17 -14.80 -32.15 1.41
N ALA A 18 -14.45 -31.04 0.76
CA ALA A 18 -13.08 -30.81 0.27
C ALA A 18 -12.77 -29.31 0.42
N ILE A 19 -12.39 -28.93 1.64
CA ILE A 19 -11.72 -27.66 1.93
C ILE A 19 -10.33 -27.81 1.30
N VAL A 20 -10.18 -27.37 0.04
CA VAL A 20 -8.87 -27.09 -0.53
C VAL A 20 -8.58 -25.64 -0.16
N PHE A 21 -7.56 -25.49 0.68
CA PHE A 21 -6.84 -24.27 0.93
C PHE A 21 -6.44 -23.64 -0.41
N VAL A 22 -7.27 -22.70 -0.87
CA VAL A 22 -6.72 -21.55 -1.57
C VAL A 22 -6.01 -20.79 -0.46
N ASP A 23 -4.70 -20.63 -0.56
CA ASP A 23 -4.03 -19.51 0.07
C ASP A 23 -4.63 -18.25 -0.57
N LEU A 24 -5.84 -17.91 -0.14
CA LEU A 24 -6.12 -16.54 0.21
C LEU A 24 -4.92 -16.17 1.05
N VAL A 25 -4.14 -15.20 0.58
CA VAL A 25 -3.67 -14.21 1.51
C VAL A 25 -4.92 -13.83 2.30
N THR A 26 -5.06 -14.43 3.48
CA THR A 26 -5.87 -13.86 4.53
C THR A 26 -5.19 -12.53 4.76
N PHE A 27 -5.66 -11.52 4.01
CA PHE A 27 -6.05 -10.30 4.68
C PHE A 27 -6.74 -10.78 5.93
N ASN A 28 -6.05 -10.69 7.05
CA ASN A 28 -6.67 -10.89 8.32
C ASN A 28 -7.92 -10.01 8.28
N PRO A 29 -9.15 -10.56 8.28
CA PRO A 29 -10.35 -9.74 8.27
C PRO A 29 -10.67 -9.23 9.68
N ALA A 30 -9.69 -9.20 10.59
CA ALA A 30 -9.64 -8.17 11.61
C ALA A 30 -9.09 -6.91 10.91
N SER A 31 -9.87 -5.96 10.40
CA SER A 31 -11.17 -5.47 10.82
C SER A 31 -11.80 -4.68 9.66
N LEU A 32 -12.47 -5.35 8.71
CA LEU A 32 -13.38 -4.66 7.77
C LEU A 32 -14.84 -4.69 8.24
N THR A 33 -15.08 -5.20 9.45
CA THR A 33 -16.40 -5.29 10.08
C THR A 33 -16.62 -4.34 11.26
N GLU A 34 -15.68 -3.46 11.60
CA GLU A 34 -15.88 -2.47 12.69
C GLU A 34 -16.25 -1.06 12.23
N ALA A 35 -16.26 -0.76 10.94
CA ALA A 35 -16.55 0.61 10.48
C ALA A 35 -18.02 1.04 10.69
N ASN A 36 -18.93 0.12 10.99
CA ASN A 36 -20.35 0.44 11.21
C ASN A 36 -20.67 0.93 12.64
N ASP A 37 -19.70 0.92 13.56
CA ASP A 37 -19.91 1.26 14.99
C ASP A 37 -18.84 2.23 15.53
N ARG A 38 -18.09 2.90 14.64
CA ARG A 38 -17.04 3.87 15.00
C ARG A 38 -17.58 5.28 14.91
N ASP A 39 -17.36 6.08 15.95
CA ASP A 39 -17.69 7.53 15.97
C ASP A 39 -16.49 8.40 15.54
N SER A 40 -15.30 7.80 15.40
CA SER A 40 -14.01 8.48 15.19
C SER A 40 -13.46 8.22 13.78
N GLY A 41 -12.97 9.26 13.11
CA GLY A 41 -12.37 9.16 11.78
C GLY A 41 -10.90 8.71 11.79
N THR A 42 -10.22 8.92 12.92
CA THR A 42 -8.86 8.44 13.18
C THR A 42 -8.87 7.53 14.41
N VAL A 43 -8.11 6.45 14.36
CA VAL A 43 -7.99 5.47 15.44
C VAL A 43 -6.51 5.23 15.70
N VAL A 44 -6.13 5.22 16.98
CA VAL A 44 -4.78 4.84 17.40
C VAL A 44 -4.86 3.47 18.07
N SER A 45 -4.06 2.53 17.58
CA SER A 45 -3.90 1.20 18.16
C SER A 45 -2.46 0.97 18.58
N ILE A 46 -2.29 0.16 19.61
CA ILE A 46 -0.98 -0.26 20.10
C ILE A 46 -0.95 -1.76 20.30
N GLU A 47 0.01 -2.43 19.66
CA GLU A 47 0.25 -3.86 19.80
C GLU A 47 1.75 -4.06 20.03
N ASP A 48 2.13 -4.62 21.17
CA ASP A 48 3.53 -4.93 21.50
C ASP A 48 4.54 -3.77 21.31
N CYS A 49 4.16 -2.54 21.67
CA CYS A 49 4.94 -1.30 21.47
C CYS A 49 5.03 -0.83 20.01
N ASP A 50 4.30 -1.44 19.09
CA ASP A 50 4.10 -0.91 17.75
C ASP A 50 2.82 -0.08 17.74
N ILE A 51 2.94 1.21 17.40
CA ILE A 51 1.80 2.14 17.40
C ILE A 51 1.39 2.40 15.96
N THR A 52 0.12 2.12 15.67
CA THR A 52 -0.48 2.42 14.36
C THR A 52 -1.54 3.51 14.51
N VAL A 53 -1.38 4.60 13.77
CA VAL A 53 -2.40 5.64 13.59
C VAL A 53 -3.11 5.39 12.27
N THR A 54 -4.34 4.89 12.33
CA THR A 54 -5.15 4.62 11.14
C THR A 54 -6.18 5.72 10.94
N THR A 55 -6.11 6.40 9.79
CA THR A 55 -7.09 7.42 9.40
C THR A 55 -7.99 6.89 8.28
N TYR A 56 -9.29 7.00 8.46
CA TYR A 56 -10.32 6.50 7.55
C TYR A 56 -10.87 7.64 6.69
N LEU A 57 -10.65 7.60 5.38
CA LEU A 57 -11.06 8.65 4.43
C LEU A 57 -12.17 8.16 3.49
N ALA A 58 -13.28 8.89 3.44
CA ALA A 58 -14.35 8.70 2.47
C ALA A 58 -14.36 9.88 1.50
N PHE A 59 -14.14 9.61 0.21
CA PHE A 59 -14.19 10.62 -0.84
C PHE A 59 -15.59 10.68 -1.46
N SER A 60 -16.26 11.83 -1.38
CA SER A 60 -17.40 12.18 -2.24
C SER A 60 -16.96 13.11 -3.36
N PHE A 61 -17.79 13.25 -4.40
CA PHE A 61 -17.43 13.99 -5.60
C PHE A 61 -18.60 14.89 -6.01
N HIS A 62 -18.32 16.18 -6.15
CA HIS A 62 -19.32 17.19 -6.44
C HIS A 62 -19.81 17.14 -7.89
N ASP A 63 -18.92 16.75 -8.82
CA ASP A 63 -19.20 16.70 -10.25
C ASP A 63 -18.51 15.51 -10.94
N ASP A 64 -18.90 15.26 -12.20
CA ASP A 64 -18.41 14.12 -12.97
C ASP A 64 -16.91 14.20 -13.28
N ALA A 65 -16.37 15.42 -13.47
CA ALA A 65 -14.95 15.60 -13.72
C ALA A 65 -14.14 15.34 -12.44
N ALA A 66 -14.66 15.74 -11.27
CA ALA A 66 -14.10 15.37 -9.98
C ALA A 66 -14.11 13.84 -9.82
N TRP A 67 -15.24 13.18 -10.06
CA TRP A 67 -15.37 11.73 -9.93
C TRP A 67 -14.41 10.94 -10.84
N MET A 68 -14.19 11.40 -12.08
CA MET A 68 -13.30 10.72 -13.03
C MET A 68 -11.81 10.88 -12.70
N ASN A 69 -11.39 12.04 -12.19
CA ASN A 69 -9.97 12.30 -11.87
C ASN A 69 -9.60 11.81 -10.46
N ALA A 70 -10.52 11.95 -9.51
CA ALA A 70 -10.18 11.87 -8.10
C ALA A 70 -9.96 10.45 -7.58
N ARG A 71 -10.35 9.40 -8.32
CA ARG A 71 -9.98 8.02 -7.93
C ARG A 71 -8.48 7.75 -8.15
N GLN A 72 -7.88 8.33 -9.19
CA GLN A 72 -6.43 8.29 -9.40
C GLN A 72 -5.72 9.25 -8.43
N LEU A 73 -6.29 10.44 -8.20
CA LEU A 73 -5.72 11.42 -7.27
C LEU A 73 -5.81 10.96 -5.81
N GLY A 74 -6.88 10.27 -5.42
CA GLY A 74 -7.01 9.69 -4.07
C GLY A 74 -5.84 8.77 -3.76
N LYS A 75 -5.41 7.94 -4.72
CA LYS A 75 -4.20 7.12 -4.57
C LYS A 75 -2.95 7.98 -4.37
N VAL A 76 -2.74 8.98 -5.24
CA VAL A 76 -1.58 9.91 -5.14
C VAL A 76 -1.57 10.63 -3.80
N TRP A 77 -2.69 11.21 -3.37
CA TRP A 77 -2.82 11.89 -2.09
C TRP A 77 -2.47 10.96 -0.94
N THR A 78 -3.02 9.74 -0.91
CA THR A 78 -2.70 8.79 0.16
C THR A 78 -1.23 8.36 0.15
N GLU A 79 -0.66 8.07 -1.02
CA GLU A 79 0.74 7.61 -1.11
C GLU A 79 1.73 8.72 -0.75
N GLU A 80 1.53 9.95 -1.26
CA GLU A 80 2.38 11.09 -0.93
C GLU A 80 2.22 11.52 0.53
N THR A 81 1.00 11.48 1.08
CA THR A 81 0.77 11.71 2.52
C THR A 81 1.55 10.72 3.36
N LEU A 82 1.46 9.43 3.06
CA LEU A 82 2.18 8.41 3.83
C LEU A 82 3.70 8.55 3.71
N LYS A 83 4.25 9.12 2.63
CA LYS A 83 5.69 9.41 2.53
C LYS A 83 6.14 10.51 3.50
N VAL A 84 5.27 11.49 3.77
CA VAL A 84 5.57 12.58 4.71
C VAL A 84 5.45 12.11 6.16
N TRP A 85 4.43 11.29 6.45
CA TRP A 85 4.07 10.92 7.81
C TRP A 85 4.74 9.63 8.33
N ASN A 86 5.26 8.76 7.47
CA ASN A 86 5.98 7.54 7.89
C ASN A 86 7.51 7.70 7.86
N ASP A 87 8.05 8.55 8.72
CA ASP A 87 9.48 8.53 9.01
C ASP A 87 9.81 7.36 9.95
N PRO A 88 10.80 6.51 9.65
CA PRO A 88 11.18 5.38 10.50
C PRO A 88 11.73 5.79 11.88
N ASP A 89 12.15 7.04 12.07
CA ASP A 89 12.66 7.56 13.33
C ASP A 89 11.54 8.06 14.26
N PHE A 90 10.29 8.15 13.79
CA PHE A 90 9.16 8.54 14.62
C PHE A 90 8.86 7.51 15.69
N THR A 91 8.89 7.98 16.93
CA THR A 91 8.66 7.15 18.11
C THR A 91 7.82 7.88 19.15
N TYR A 92 7.17 7.18 20.08
CA TYR A 92 6.40 7.83 21.14
C TYR A 92 6.68 7.26 22.53
N GLY A 93 6.61 8.14 23.52
CA GLY A 93 6.78 7.83 24.94
C GLY A 93 8.22 7.49 25.35
N ASP A 94 8.40 7.21 26.64
CA ASP A 94 9.71 6.87 27.22
C ASP A 94 10.30 5.60 26.61
N CYS A 95 9.45 4.66 26.21
CA CYS A 95 9.87 3.40 25.61
C CYS A 95 10.22 3.50 24.12
N LYS A 96 10.10 4.69 23.51
CA LYS A 96 10.41 4.95 22.09
C LYS A 96 9.75 3.94 21.15
N CYS A 97 8.45 3.71 21.38
CA CYS A 97 7.65 2.82 20.54
C CYS A 97 7.57 3.38 19.12
N PRO A 98 7.92 2.61 18.07
CA PRO A 98 7.78 3.07 16.69
C PRO A 98 6.34 3.44 16.39
N VAL A 99 6.18 4.50 15.59
CA VAL A 99 4.89 5.01 15.15
C VAL A 99 4.79 4.90 13.64
N HIS A 100 3.70 4.29 13.19
CA HIS A 100 3.36 4.15 11.77
C HIS A 100 1.97 4.69 11.49
N PHE A 101 1.81 5.31 10.33
CA PHE A 101 0.56 5.86 9.84
C PHE A 101 0.01 5.00 8.72
N GLU A 102 -1.30 4.76 8.77
CA GLU A 102 -2.05 4.06 7.74
C GLU A 102 -3.24 4.89 7.28
N ILE A 103 -3.52 4.82 5.98
CA ILE A 103 -4.72 5.44 5.41
C ILE A 103 -5.61 4.35 4.81
N VAL A 104 -6.83 4.28 5.32
CA VAL A 104 -7.89 3.45 4.72
C VAL A 104 -8.83 4.37 3.97
N ALA A 105 -8.75 4.35 2.64
CA ALA A 105 -9.54 5.22 1.78
C ALA A 105 -10.64 4.45 1.02
N LYS A 106 -11.81 5.07 0.85
CA LYS A 106 -12.88 4.61 -0.05
C LYS A 106 -13.43 5.76 -0.88
N SER A 107 -13.80 5.47 -2.13
CA SER A 107 -14.56 6.39 -2.97
C SER A 107 -16.04 6.03 -2.91
N LEU A 108 -16.90 7.01 -2.63
CA LEU A 108 -18.34 6.80 -2.63
C LEU A 108 -18.88 6.66 -4.07
N PRO A 109 -20.00 5.93 -4.26
CA PRO A 109 -20.71 5.89 -5.52
C PRO A 109 -21.09 7.27 -6.04
N ARG A 110 -21.23 7.40 -7.36
CA ARG A 110 -21.59 8.66 -8.02
C ARG A 110 -22.92 9.21 -7.48
N GLY A 111 -22.91 10.48 -7.07
CA GLY A 111 -24.07 11.17 -6.50
C GLY A 111 -24.28 10.95 -4.99
N GLU A 112 -23.45 10.13 -4.34
CA GLU A 112 -23.42 10.04 -2.88
C GLU A 112 -22.50 11.11 -2.27
N VAL A 113 -22.90 11.60 -1.10
CA VAL A 113 -22.19 12.65 -0.35
C VAL A 113 -21.89 12.13 1.04
N CYS A 114 -20.65 12.32 1.52
CA CYS A 114 -20.24 11.90 2.86
C CYS A 114 -20.49 12.97 3.94
N LYS A 115 -20.67 14.25 3.56
CA LYS A 115 -20.96 15.35 4.48
C LYS A 115 -22.25 15.05 5.28
N PRO A 116 -22.36 15.49 6.56
CA PRO A 116 -23.55 15.25 7.37
C PRO A 116 -24.73 15.93 6.71
N ASP A 117 -25.93 15.36 6.87
CA ASP A 117 -27.13 16.10 6.47
C ASP A 117 -27.39 17.28 7.42
N ALA A 118 -28.35 18.15 7.07
CA ALA A 118 -28.73 19.31 7.87
C ALA A 118 -29.22 18.96 9.30
N SER A 119 -29.45 17.68 9.60
CA SER A 119 -29.78 17.19 10.95
C SER A 119 -28.54 16.85 11.79
N GLY A 120 -27.33 17.01 11.22
CA GLY A 120 -26.06 16.70 11.88
C GLY A 120 -25.73 15.21 11.92
N LYS A 121 -26.53 14.36 11.25
CA LYS A 121 -26.27 12.92 11.22
C LYS A 121 -25.16 12.63 10.21
N ALA A 122 -24.06 12.06 10.70
CA ALA A 122 -22.97 11.60 9.86
C ALA A 122 -23.49 10.56 8.85
N LYS A 123 -23.28 10.80 7.55
CA LYS A 123 -23.65 9.84 6.50
C LYS A 123 -22.65 8.69 6.38
N GLN A 124 -21.43 8.90 6.87
CA GLN A 124 -20.36 7.92 6.91
C GLN A 124 -19.74 7.94 8.32
N PRO A 125 -20.41 7.37 9.34
CA PRO A 125 -19.87 7.34 10.70
C PRO A 125 -18.52 6.60 10.72
N GLY A 126 -17.53 7.16 11.43
CA GLY A 126 -16.20 6.56 11.55
C GLY A 126 -15.27 6.83 10.37
N TRP A 127 -15.65 7.75 9.48
CA TRP A 127 -14.82 8.19 8.35
C TRP A 127 -14.70 9.71 8.37
N HIS A 128 -13.52 10.24 8.11
CA HIS A 128 -13.39 11.62 7.63
C HIS A 128 -13.96 11.70 6.23
N CYS A 129 -14.67 12.78 5.95
CA CYS A 129 -15.29 13.02 4.67
C CYS A 129 -14.52 14.07 3.90
N ILE A 130 -14.02 13.70 2.74
CA ILE A 130 -13.36 14.61 1.81
C ILE A 130 -14.26 14.77 0.60
N ASP A 131 -14.81 15.97 0.43
CA ASP A 131 -15.62 16.31 -0.72
C ASP A 131 -14.73 16.85 -1.84
N VAL A 132 -14.74 16.21 -3.00
CA VAL A 132 -13.82 16.54 -4.07
C VAL A 132 -14.51 17.35 -5.17
N VAL A 133 -13.92 18.48 -5.53
CA VAL A 133 -14.43 19.40 -6.55
C VAL A 133 -13.46 19.49 -7.73
N SER A 134 -13.98 19.59 -8.96
CA SER A 134 -13.13 19.69 -10.17
C SER A 134 -12.39 21.03 -10.29
N GLY A 135 -12.78 22.02 -9.49
CA GLY A 135 -12.31 23.40 -9.59
C GLY A 135 -12.74 24.02 -10.92
N ARG A 136 -13.77 24.87 -10.91
CA ARG A 136 -14.10 25.68 -12.10
C ARG A 136 -13.97 27.18 -11.86
N GLU A 137 -13.48 27.77 -12.93
CA GLU A 137 -13.28 29.17 -13.24
C GLU A 137 -14.60 29.97 -13.24
N ARG A 138 -14.51 31.26 -12.87
CA ARG A 138 -15.58 32.26 -12.78
C ARG A 138 -16.59 32.21 -13.94
N ASP A 139 -17.85 31.85 -13.66
CA ASP A 139 -18.96 32.04 -14.58
C ASP A 139 -19.40 33.53 -14.61
N PRO A 140 -19.37 34.22 -15.77
CA PRO A 140 -19.74 35.64 -15.86
C PRO A 140 -21.26 35.94 -15.70
N GLN A 141 -22.13 34.95 -15.78
CA GLN A 141 -23.59 35.07 -15.80
C GLN A 141 -24.27 34.61 -14.50
N VAL A 142 -23.73 33.60 -13.81
CA VAL A 142 -24.31 33.07 -12.56
C VAL A 142 -23.49 33.37 -11.29
N GLY A 143 -22.32 33.99 -11.41
CA GLY A 143 -21.49 34.34 -10.25
C GLY A 143 -20.64 33.16 -9.75
N TRP A 144 -20.17 33.23 -8.49
CA TRP A 144 -19.33 32.19 -7.89
C TRP A 144 -20.16 30.92 -7.64
N GLU A 145 -19.97 29.88 -8.46
CA GLU A 145 -20.38 28.50 -8.17
C GLU A 145 -19.16 27.70 -7.63
N PRO A 146 -19.35 26.70 -6.75
CA PRO A 146 -18.56 26.55 -5.53
C PRO A 146 -17.08 26.24 -5.81
N VAL A 147 -16.25 27.27 -5.68
CA VAL A 147 -14.94 27.16 -5.03
C VAL A 147 -15.20 26.79 -3.58
N ASN A 148 -14.31 26.02 -2.96
CA ASN A 148 -14.42 25.81 -1.52
C ASN A 148 -14.43 27.16 -0.80
N GLU A 149 -14.92 27.22 0.45
CA GLU A 149 -15.04 28.48 1.20
C GLU A 149 -13.69 29.25 1.31
N ARG A 150 -12.55 28.61 0.94
CA ARG A 150 -11.18 29.16 0.89
C ARG A 150 -10.55 29.26 -0.54
N GLY A 151 -11.25 28.98 -1.64
CA GLY A 151 -10.69 28.93 -3.01
C GLY A 151 -10.26 27.55 -3.56
N ASN A 152 -8.99 27.39 -3.95
CA ASN A 152 -8.43 26.22 -4.67
C ASN A 152 -7.61 25.25 -3.78
N ILE A 153 -7.58 25.49 -2.47
CA ILE A 153 -6.66 24.84 -1.51
C ILE A 153 -7.40 23.71 -0.81
N ALA A 154 -6.78 22.56 -0.58
CA ALA A 154 -7.39 21.52 0.25
C ALA A 154 -7.66 22.09 1.64
N ASP A 155 -8.85 21.85 2.21
CA ASP A 155 -9.17 22.24 3.58
C ASP A 155 -9.69 20.99 4.30
N ALA A 156 -9.36 20.82 5.57
CA ALA A 156 -9.81 19.76 6.44
C ALA A 156 -9.90 20.28 7.86
N THR A 157 -11.07 20.10 8.48
CA THR A 157 -11.30 20.45 9.88
C THR A 157 -11.90 19.26 10.62
N GLN A 158 -11.51 19.10 11.88
CA GLN A 158 -12.22 18.19 12.79
C GLN A 158 -13.51 18.84 13.30
N THR A 159 -14.53 18.03 13.54
CA THR A 159 -15.67 18.45 14.38
C THR A 159 -15.26 18.45 15.86
N SER A 160 -16.05 19.05 16.77
CA SER A 160 -15.66 19.16 18.18
C SER A 160 -15.64 17.80 18.90
N GLY A 161 -14.49 17.38 19.43
CA GLY A 161 -14.28 16.13 20.17
C GLY A 161 -12.85 15.60 19.99
N THR A 162 -12.51 14.46 20.60
CA THR A 162 -11.24 13.76 20.36
C THR A 162 -11.38 12.85 19.13
N TYR A 163 -10.70 13.20 18.03
CA TYR A 163 -10.73 12.51 16.72
C TYR A 163 -12.10 12.25 16.04
N PRO A 164 -13.16 13.05 16.22
CA PRO A 164 -14.42 12.78 15.54
C PRO A 164 -14.25 12.88 14.02
N SER A 165 -15.19 12.32 13.27
CA SER A 165 -15.26 12.51 11.81
C SER A 165 -15.08 13.98 11.44
N GLY A 166 -14.01 14.24 10.68
CA GLY A 166 -13.67 15.55 10.13
C GLY A 166 -14.20 15.71 8.71
N PHE A 167 -14.26 16.96 8.25
CA PHE A 167 -14.73 17.32 6.93
C PHE A 167 -13.66 18.13 6.22
N GLY A 168 -13.43 17.79 4.95
CA GLY A 168 -12.58 18.55 4.08
C GLY A 168 -13.15 18.73 2.70
N GLU A 169 -12.66 19.73 1.99
CA GLU A 169 -12.99 19.98 0.59
C GLU A 169 -11.72 20.13 -0.23
N TRP A 170 -11.46 19.17 -1.11
CA TRP A 170 -10.21 19.08 -1.86
C TRP A 170 -10.49 19.28 -3.34
N THR A 171 -9.64 20.04 -4.02
CA THR A 171 -9.76 20.20 -5.46
C THR A 171 -9.00 19.09 -6.17
N VAL A 172 -9.37 18.74 -7.40
CA VAL A 172 -8.59 17.82 -8.25
C VAL A 172 -7.17 18.32 -8.55
N TRP A 173 -6.85 19.56 -8.20
CA TRP A 173 -5.54 20.17 -8.37
C TRP A 173 -4.67 20.13 -7.11
N ALA A 174 -5.25 19.73 -5.96
CA ALA A 174 -4.52 19.63 -4.72
C ALA A 174 -3.31 18.68 -4.88
N SER A 175 -2.15 19.12 -4.41
CA SER A 175 -0.95 18.31 -4.46
C SER A 175 -0.97 17.24 -3.36
N GLY A 176 -0.06 16.27 -3.46
CA GLY A 176 0.19 15.33 -2.36
C GLY A 176 0.63 16.02 -1.07
N ALA A 177 1.34 17.15 -1.17
CA ALA A 177 1.78 17.95 -0.04
C ALA A 177 0.61 18.65 0.66
N ASP A 178 -0.32 19.22 -0.11
CA ASP A 178 -1.53 19.83 0.43
C ASP A 178 -2.40 18.76 1.12
N ALA A 179 -2.56 17.60 0.49
CA ALA A 179 -3.24 16.48 1.13
C ALA A 179 -2.55 16.03 2.43
N ALA A 180 -1.22 16.02 2.48
CA ALA A 180 -0.45 15.66 3.66
C ALA A 180 -0.60 16.66 4.80
N HIS A 181 -0.71 17.96 4.48
CA HIS A 181 -1.01 19.02 5.43
C HIS A 181 -2.41 18.84 6.03
N GLU A 182 -3.43 18.73 5.17
CA GLU A 182 -4.81 18.53 5.60
C GLU A 182 -4.99 17.24 6.41
N PHE A 183 -4.22 16.20 6.09
CA PHE A 183 -4.19 14.97 6.86
C PHE A 183 -3.78 15.21 8.32
N GLY A 184 -2.87 16.14 8.58
CA GLY A 184 -2.49 16.56 9.94
C GLY A 184 -3.68 17.11 10.72
N HIS A 185 -4.54 17.91 10.10
CA HIS A 185 -5.77 18.40 10.75
C HIS A 185 -6.75 17.28 11.05
N LEU A 186 -6.90 16.29 10.17
CA LEU A 186 -7.72 15.10 10.45
C LEU A 186 -7.20 14.32 11.67
N MET A 187 -5.92 14.49 12.00
CA MET A 187 -5.27 13.96 13.21
C MET A 187 -5.16 14.98 14.36
N GLY A 188 -5.88 16.10 14.31
CA GLY A 188 -6.02 17.03 15.44
C GLY A 188 -4.89 18.06 15.56
N LEU A 189 -4.04 18.19 14.54
CA LEU A 189 -3.02 19.22 14.49
C LEU A 189 -3.63 20.54 14.04
N ALA A 190 -3.10 21.65 14.56
CA ALA A 190 -3.46 22.99 14.12
C ALA A 190 -2.46 23.47 13.07
N ASP A 191 -2.83 24.53 12.34
CA ASP A 191 -1.90 25.26 11.50
C ASP A 191 -0.73 25.80 12.33
N GLU A 192 0.47 25.69 11.79
CA GLU A 192 1.70 26.24 12.35
C GLU A 192 2.15 27.50 11.59
N TYR A 193 1.20 28.18 10.99
CA TYR A 193 1.37 29.47 10.35
C TYR A 193 0.19 30.39 10.67
N GLU A 194 0.38 31.68 10.46
CA GLU A 194 -0.68 32.68 10.50
C GLU A 194 -0.48 33.71 9.38
N TYR A 195 -1.53 34.45 9.07
CA TYR A 195 -1.45 35.62 8.21
C TYR A 195 -1.57 36.88 9.06
N GLU A 196 -0.50 37.66 9.12
CA GLU A 196 -0.51 38.97 9.77
C GLU A 196 -1.15 40.01 8.84
N ASP A 197 -1.98 40.87 9.42
CA ASP A 197 -2.57 42.04 8.75
C ASP A 197 -1.57 43.20 8.83
N THR A 198 -0.73 43.35 7.81
CA THR A 198 0.34 44.36 7.82
C THR A 198 -0.13 45.74 7.36
N ASP A 199 -1.27 45.83 6.68
CA ASP A 199 -1.83 47.08 6.16
C ASP A 199 -3.00 47.64 7.01
N GLY A 200 -3.47 46.87 7.99
CA GLY A 200 -4.47 47.24 8.99
C GLY A 200 -5.91 47.20 8.48
N ASP A 201 -6.20 46.45 7.41
CA ASP A 201 -7.52 46.36 6.80
C ASP A 201 -8.45 45.31 7.45
N GLY A 202 -7.91 44.54 8.41
CA GLY A 202 -8.60 43.46 9.11
C GLY A 202 -8.49 42.10 8.41
N GLN A 203 -7.71 41.98 7.33
CA GLN A 203 -7.42 40.75 6.60
C GLN A 203 -5.93 40.45 6.68
N GLY A 204 -5.58 39.22 7.05
CA GLY A 204 -4.18 38.78 7.03
C GLY A 204 -3.66 38.73 5.58
N ASP A 205 -2.61 39.49 5.28
CA ASP A 205 -2.04 39.59 3.94
C ASP A 205 -0.61 39.04 3.84
N THR A 206 0.05 38.86 4.99
CA THR A 206 1.44 38.44 5.06
C THR A 206 1.59 37.11 5.80
N TYR A 207 2.06 36.09 5.11
CA TYR A 207 2.33 34.77 5.69
C TYR A 207 3.47 34.83 6.73
N LYS A 208 3.24 34.19 7.87
CA LYS A 208 4.21 34.02 8.95
C LYS A 208 4.22 32.58 9.42
N ASN A 209 5.41 31.96 9.36
CA ASN A 209 5.64 30.63 9.92
C ASN A 209 5.82 30.74 11.45
N ASN A 210 4.95 30.06 12.20
CA ASN A 210 4.96 30.02 13.67
C ASN A 210 5.82 28.87 14.22
N ASN A 211 6.25 27.94 13.37
CA ASN A 211 7.16 26.84 13.72
C ASN A 211 8.38 26.76 12.78
N PRO A 212 9.25 27.79 12.76
CA PRO A 212 10.43 27.79 11.90
C PRO A 212 11.46 26.75 12.35
N GLN A 213 11.88 25.89 11.42
CA GLN A 213 12.96 24.94 11.65
C GLN A 213 14.33 25.54 11.29
N ASP A 214 15.40 24.98 11.86
CA ASP A 214 16.77 25.42 11.62
C ASP A 214 17.14 25.44 10.13
N SER A 215 18.02 26.37 9.76
CA SER A 215 18.50 26.52 8.38
C SER A 215 19.10 25.21 7.85
N GLY A 216 18.53 24.68 6.77
CA GLY A 216 18.97 23.42 6.14
C GLY A 216 18.23 22.19 6.65
N SER A 217 17.30 22.34 7.60
CA SER A 217 16.33 21.32 7.97
C SER A 217 15.02 21.54 7.20
N PRO A 218 14.28 20.47 6.87
CA PRO A 218 12.94 20.60 6.29
C PRO A 218 12.03 21.37 7.26
N GLN A 219 11.17 22.25 6.73
CA GLN A 219 10.18 22.96 7.54
C GLN A 219 9.02 22.04 7.92
N SER A 220 8.22 22.44 8.92
CA SER A 220 7.02 21.70 9.28
C SER A 220 6.03 21.63 8.11
N ILE A 221 5.51 20.43 7.84
CA ILE A 221 4.39 20.22 6.92
C ILE A 221 3.15 20.99 7.37
N MET A 222 2.95 21.20 8.68
CA MET A 222 1.82 21.97 9.22
C MET A 222 2.03 23.49 9.12
N ALA A 223 3.22 23.95 8.72
CA ALA A 223 3.49 25.36 8.44
C ALA A 223 3.41 25.66 6.94
N GLN A 224 3.99 24.81 6.09
CA GLN A 224 4.09 25.05 4.65
C GLN A 224 4.15 23.77 3.83
N THR A 225 3.67 23.85 2.58
CA THR A 225 3.68 22.73 1.60
C THR A 225 4.64 22.95 0.42
N TRP A 226 5.41 24.04 0.43
CA TRP A 226 6.43 24.36 -0.57
C TRP A 226 7.86 24.22 -0.03
N GLY A 227 8.82 24.02 -0.93
CA GLY A 227 10.22 23.82 -0.55
C GLY A 227 10.46 22.45 0.08
N GLU A 228 11.46 22.35 0.97
CA GLU A 228 11.68 21.15 1.77
C GLU A 228 10.82 21.19 3.03
N TYR A 229 10.05 20.13 3.26
CA TYR A 229 9.13 19.99 4.39
C TYR A 229 9.10 18.55 4.88
N ALA A 230 8.66 18.36 6.13
CA ALA A 230 8.47 17.05 6.76
C ALA A 230 7.43 17.13 7.89
N ALA A 231 6.85 15.98 8.25
CA ALA A 231 6.26 15.86 9.59
C ALA A 231 7.37 15.89 10.64
N LEU A 232 7.06 16.36 11.85
CA LEU A 232 8.02 16.53 12.93
C LEU A 232 7.66 15.63 14.12
N GLN A 233 8.66 15.25 14.91
CA GLN A 233 8.46 14.42 16.11
C GLN A 233 7.46 15.04 17.10
N GLU A 234 7.40 16.37 17.19
CA GLU A 234 6.42 17.06 18.04
C GLU A 234 4.96 16.88 17.57
N HIS A 235 4.74 16.69 16.26
CA HIS A 235 3.42 16.33 15.74
C HIS A 235 3.00 14.96 16.24
N ILE A 236 3.93 14.01 16.23
CA ILE A 236 3.70 12.66 16.75
C ILE A 236 3.35 12.71 18.23
N ASP A 237 4.14 13.45 19.02
CA ASP A 237 3.92 13.60 20.46
C ASP A 237 2.54 14.22 20.76
N LYS A 238 2.11 15.19 19.96
CA LYS A 238 0.79 15.82 20.06
C LYS A 238 -0.34 14.86 19.70
N ILE A 239 -0.25 14.16 18.56
CA ILE A 239 -1.26 13.19 18.12
C ILE A 239 -1.46 12.12 19.21
N MET A 240 -0.37 11.56 19.72
CA MET A 240 -0.47 10.51 20.74
C MET A 240 -0.97 11.03 22.09
N GLY A 241 -0.58 12.26 22.46
CA GLY A 241 -1.08 12.94 23.65
C GLY A 241 -2.59 13.19 23.59
N ASP A 242 -3.09 13.66 22.45
CA ASP A 242 -4.52 13.91 22.22
C ASP A 242 -5.33 12.61 22.19
N ALA A 243 -4.73 11.50 21.73
CA ALA A 243 -5.32 10.17 21.77
C ALA A 243 -5.40 9.56 23.19
N GLY A 244 -4.72 10.17 24.17
CA GLY A 244 -4.70 9.69 25.55
C GLY A 244 -4.00 8.34 25.71
N ILE A 245 -3.12 7.98 24.77
CA ILE A 245 -2.41 6.71 24.79
C ILE A 245 -1.23 6.80 25.75
N THR A 246 -1.22 5.94 26.76
CA THR A 246 -0.04 5.70 27.60
C THR A 246 0.72 4.51 27.07
N CYS A 247 2.01 4.68 26.81
CA CYS A 247 2.89 3.57 26.46
C CYS A 247 2.82 2.47 27.53
N PRO A 248 2.62 1.19 27.18
CA PRO A 248 2.49 0.11 28.16
C PRO A 248 3.79 -0.06 28.92
N ASP A 249 3.72 -0.23 30.24
CA ASP A 249 4.91 -0.31 31.11
C ASP A 249 5.89 -1.45 30.75
N LYS A 250 5.44 -2.48 30.03
CA LYS A 250 6.25 -3.64 29.60
C LYS A 250 7.13 -3.35 28.38
N CYS A 251 6.99 -2.18 27.75
CA CYS A 251 7.44 -1.92 26.38
C CYS A 251 8.80 -1.23 26.24
N CYS A 252 9.52 -0.94 27.33
CA CYS A 252 10.79 -0.18 27.31
C CYS A 252 12.01 -1.00 26.85
N CYS A 253 11.77 -2.02 26.04
CA CYS A 253 12.78 -2.97 25.61
C CYS A 253 13.82 -2.37 24.67
N GLY A 254 15.10 -2.44 25.03
CA GLY A 254 16.18 -1.93 24.18
C GLY A 254 16.43 -0.43 24.35
N ASN A 255 16.06 0.12 25.52
CA ASN A 255 16.42 1.47 25.95
C ASN A 255 17.82 1.53 26.58
N GLY A 256 18.49 0.38 26.73
CA GLY A 256 19.85 0.27 27.25
C GLY A 256 19.93 0.02 28.76
N THR A 257 18.79 -0.15 29.44
CA THR A 257 18.70 -0.44 30.86
C THR A 257 17.71 -1.56 31.12
N CYS A 258 18.10 -2.59 31.86
CA CYS A 258 17.18 -3.67 32.25
C CYS A 258 16.34 -3.26 33.48
N GLU A 259 15.06 -3.02 33.27
CA GLU A 259 14.11 -2.49 34.26
C GLU A 259 13.17 -3.59 34.79
N ALA A 260 13.70 -4.47 35.66
CA ALA A 260 12.94 -5.60 36.21
C ALA A 260 11.62 -5.22 36.92
N ASN A 261 11.55 -4.03 37.51
CA ASN A 261 10.34 -3.52 38.17
C ASN A 261 9.22 -3.13 37.20
N ARG A 262 9.52 -3.06 35.90
CA ARG A 262 8.59 -2.70 34.83
C ARG A 262 8.25 -3.89 33.91
N GLY A 263 8.59 -5.11 34.33
CA GLY A 263 8.23 -6.34 33.60
C GLY A 263 9.21 -6.77 32.52
N GLU A 264 10.37 -6.10 32.44
CA GLU A 264 11.49 -6.43 31.57
C GLU A 264 12.36 -7.54 32.19
N GLU A 265 12.56 -8.68 31.51
CA GLU A 265 13.46 -9.73 32.00
C GLU A 265 14.93 -9.48 31.62
N CYS A 266 15.14 -8.71 30.55
CA CYS A 266 16.44 -8.37 29.97
C CYS A 266 16.28 -7.21 28.99
N ASP A 267 17.35 -6.49 28.67
CA ASP A 267 17.39 -5.47 27.62
C ASP A 267 18.49 -5.85 26.59
N PRO A 268 18.21 -5.91 25.27
CA PRO A 268 19.18 -6.32 24.25
C PRO A 268 20.32 -5.31 24.02
N LYS A 269 20.13 -4.03 24.35
CA LYS A 269 21.15 -2.97 24.26
C LYS A 269 21.87 -2.71 25.59
N ALA A 270 21.38 -3.22 26.72
CA ALA A 270 22.04 -3.09 28.02
C ALA A 270 23.29 -3.99 28.13
N ASN A 271 24.25 -3.55 28.93
CA ASN A 271 25.44 -4.34 29.25
C ASN A 271 25.72 -4.33 30.77
N PRO A 272 25.45 -5.43 31.50
CA PRO A 272 24.94 -6.71 31.02
C PRO A 272 23.46 -6.63 30.59
N THR A 273 23.05 -7.51 29.67
CA THR A 273 21.67 -7.55 29.14
C THR A 273 20.62 -7.97 30.17
N GLY A 274 21.01 -8.47 31.34
CA GLY A 274 20.09 -8.99 32.36
C GLY A 274 19.80 -10.50 32.25
N CYS A 275 20.10 -11.14 31.12
CA CYS A 275 19.89 -12.59 30.99
C CYS A 275 20.94 -13.45 31.70
N PRO A 276 20.54 -14.61 32.28
CA PRO A 276 21.45 -15.57 32.85
C PRO A 276 22.33 -16.25 31.77
N ALA A 277 23.45 -16.83 32.21
CA ALA A 277 24.39 -17.51 31.33
C ALA A 277 23.70 -18.62 30.49
N GLY A 278 23.90 -18.59 29.18
CA GLY A 278 23.29 -19.55 28.24
C GLY A 278 22.01 -19.05 27.55
N LYS A 279 21.45 -17.92 27.99
CA LYS A 279 20.31 -17.26 27.36
C LYS A 279 20.73 -16.01 26.59
N THR A 280 19.89 -15.55 25.67
CA THR A 280 19.99 -14.27 24.97
C THR A 280 18.71 -13.47 25.17
N CYS A 281 18.85 -12.15 25.19
CA CYS A 281 17.68 -11.28 25.19
C CYS A 281 17.14 -11.13 23.78
N ASN A 282 15.84 -11.28 23.58
CA ASN A 282 15.18 -10.99 22.31
C ASN A 282 14.60 -9.56 22.30
N ASN A 283 14.04 -9.16 21.16
CA ASN A 283 13.53 -7.79 20.96
C ASN A 283 12.22 -7.50 21.70
N ILE A 284 11.68 -8.48 22.43
CA ILE A 284 10.53 -8.32 23.35
C ILE A 284 10.96 -8.47 24.82
N CYS A 285 12.27 -8.38 25.07
CA CYS A 285 12.88 -8.33 26.39
C CYS A 285 12.56 -9.53 27.29
N LYS A 286 12.62 -10.71 26.64
CA LYS A 286 12.55 -12.02 27.26
C LYS A 286 13.87 -12.77 27.08
N CYS A 287 14.27 -13.47 28.15
CA CYS A 287 15.43 -14.34 28.10
C CYS A 287 15.06 -15.66 27.44
N VAL A 288 15.37 -15.76 26.16
CA VAL A 288 15.24 -16.99 25.39
C VAL A 288 16.54 -17.78 25.43
N ASP A 289 16.46 -19.09 25.30
CA ASP A 289 17.68 -19.91 25.19
C ASP A 289 18.45 -19.44 23.94
N LYS A 290 19.78 -19.34 24.06
CA LYS A 290 20.61 -19.07 22.87
C LYS A 290 20.26 -20.11 21.82
N PRO A 291 19.86 -19.73 20.59
CA PRO A 291 19.48 -20.69 19.57
C PRO A 291 20.59 -21.73 19.46
N GLN A 292 20.29 -22.93 19.90
CA GLN A 292 21.14 -24.08 19.67
C GLN A 292 20.91 -24.39 18.21
N VAL A 293 21.79 -23.88 17.35
CA VAL A 293 21.77 -24.24 15.93
C VAL A 293 22.06 -25.73 15.90
N THR A 294 21.01 -26.55 15.81
CA THR A 294 21.16 -27.96 15.45
C THR A 294 21.79 -27.96 14.06
N PRO A 295 22.99 -28.54 13.90
CA PRO A 295 23.68 -28.59 12.60
C PRO A 295 22.75 -29.17 11.54
N ILE A 296 22.37 -28.38 10.54
CA ILE A 296 21.60 -28.86 9.39
C ILE A 296 22.45 -28.64 8.15
N CYS A 297 22.77 -29.75 7.48
CA CYS A 297 23.55 -29.70 6.25
C CYS A 297 22.89 -28.85 5.17
N GLY A 298 23.57 -27.80 4.72
CA GLY A 298 23.07 -26.87 3.70
C GLY A 298 22.32 -25.66 4.27
N ASP A 299 22.57 -25.29 5.52
CA ASP A 299 22.08 -24.06 6.16
C ASP A 299 23.02 -22.86 5.94
N GLY A 300 24.22 -23.09 5.40
CA GLY A 300 25.19 -22.06 5.06
C GLY A 300 26.24 -21.77 6.13
N TYR A 301 26.21 -22.49 7.26
CA TYR A 301 27.20 -22.40 8.34
C TYR A 301 27.94 -23.73 8.52
N ILE A 302 29.18 -23.70 9.03
CA ILE A 302 29.95 -24.94 9.32
C ILE A 302 30.09 -25.08 10.84
N THR A 303 29.32 -25.99 11.42
CA THR A 303 29.20 -26.15 12.87
C THR A 303 30.03 -27.35 13.40
N LYS A 304 31.30 -27.08 13.75
CA LYS A 304 32.20 -28.10 14.33
C LYS A 304 31.78 -28.48 15.76
N PRO A 305 31.94 -29.76 16.19
CA PRO A 305 32.60 -30.87 15.49
C PRO A 305 31.68 -31.72 14.60
N ASN A 306 30.38 -31.42 14.56
CA ASN A 306 29.37 -32.30 13.95
C ASN A 306 29.31 -32.15 12.42
N GLU A 307 29.75 -31.03 11.89
CA GLU A 307 29.73 -30.70 10.47
C GLU A 307 31.13 -30.35 9.96
N GLU A 308 31.58 -31.06 8.91
CA GLU A 308 32.91 -30.88 8.32
C GLU A 308 32.89 -29.88 7.15
N CYS A 309 31.76 -29.80 6.45
CA CYS A 309 31.51 -28.91 5.32
C CYS A 309 30.01 -28.62 5.18
N ASP A 310 29.67 -27.50 4.52
CA ASP A 310 28.29 -27.13 4.16
C ASP A 310 28.24 -26.66 2.69
N PRO A 311 27.37 -27.23 1.83
CA PRO A 311 27.32 -26.90 0.41
C PRO A 311 27.00 -25.43 0.07
N LYS A 312 26.32 -24.70 0.96
CA LYS A 312 25.93 -23.29 0.80
C LYS A 312 26.89 -22.33 1.51
N ALA A 313 27.77 -22.83 2.38
CA ALA A 313 28.75 -22.01 3.08
C ALA A 313 29.81 -21.44 2.12
N LYS A 314 30.32 -20.25 2.46
CA LYS A 314 31.42 -19.58 1.75
C LYS A 314 32.50 -19.17 2.75
N PRO A 315 33.60 -19.92 2.89
CA PRO A 315 33.97 -21.12 2.12
C PRO A 315 33.18 -22.37 2.53
N ILE A 316 32.99 -23.31 1.58
CA ILE A 316 32.28 -24.61 1.73
C ILE A 316 32.89 -25.53 2.79
N GLY A 317 34.14 -25.31 3.19
CA GLY A 317 34.84 -26.08 4.23
C GLY A 317 35.71 -27.22 3.72
N CYS A 318 35.50 -27.69 2.48
CA CYS A 318 36.35 -28.72 1.84
C CYS A 318 37.53 -28.15 1.06
N LYS A 319 38.51 -29.01 0.78
CA LYS A 319 39.66 -28.68 -0.09
C LYS A 319 39.22 -28.59 -1.56
N ALA A 320 40.05 -27.99 -2.41
CA ALA A 320 39.71 -27.72 -3.81
C ALA A 320 39.42 -28.99 -4.65
N ASP A 321 40.06 -30.11 -4.31
CA ASP A 321 39.89 -31.44 -4.93
C ASP A 321 38.75 -32.27 -4.31
N GLU A 322 38.02 -31.70 -3.35
CA GLU A 322 36.93 -32.33 -2.63
C GLU A 322 35.61 -31.59 -2.88
N GLU A 323 34.50 -32.29 -2.68
CA GLU A 323 33.14 -31.75 -2.68
C GLU A 323 32.43 -32.13 -1.39
N CYS A 324 31.48 -31.29 -0.97
CA CYS A 324 30.71 -31.54 0.24
C CYS A 324 29.50 -32.41 -0.09
N VAL A 325 29.53 -33.68 0.33
CA VAL A 325 28.43 -34.64 0.11
C VAL A 325 27.99 -35.17 1.47
N GLY A 326 26.77 -34.81 1.89
CA GLY A 326 26.21 -35.21 3.17
C GLY A 326 27.03 -34.72 4.37
N CYS A 327 27.50 -33.47 4.31
CA CYS A 327 28.27 -32.80 5.38
C CYS A 327 29.62 -33.43 5.71
N LYS A 328 30.17 -34.15 4.73
CA LYS A 328 31.53 -34.69 4.72
C LYS A 328 32.22 -34.34 3.43
N CYS A 329 33.51 -34.02 3.52
CA CYS A 329 34.33 -33.79 2.35
C CYS A 329 34.67 -35.14 1.70
N LYS A 330 34.26 -35.29 0.45
CA LYS A 330 34.59 -36.46 -0.38
C LYS A 330 35.41 -36.01 -1.57
N LYS A 331 36.32 -36.85 -2.06
CA LYS A 331 37.05 -36.56 -3.30
C LYS A 331 36.10 -36.60 -4.48
N LYS A 332 36.26 -35.67 -5.40
CA LYS A 332 35.51 -35.65 -6.67
C LYS A 332 35.91 -36.88 -7.49
N GLU A 333 35.01 -37.85 -7.64
CA GLU A 333 35.20 -38.96 -8.57
C GLU A 333 34.95 -38.45 -10.00
N ILE A 334 35.89 -38.73 -10.91
CA ILE A 334 35.76 -38.45 -12.33
C ILE A 334 35.10 -39.67 -12.95
N GLU A 335 33.78 -39.64 -13.14
CA GLU A 335 33.07 -40.71 -13.85
C GLU A 335 33.13 -40.51 -15.37
N GLU A 336 33.62 -41.52 -16.07
CA GLU A 336 33.47 -41.69 -17.52
C GLU A 336 32.01 -42.09 -17.85
N PRO A 337 31.42 -41.61 -18.96
CA PRO A 337 30.01 -41.85 -19.24
C PRO A 337 29.77 -43.29 -19.68
N GLY A 338 28.96 -44.03 -18.90
CA GLY A 338 28.41 -45.34 -19.24
C GLY A 338 27.14 -45.23 -20.11
N PRO A 339 26.75 -46.33 -20.79
CA PRO A 339 25.83 -46.30 -21.92
C PRO A 339 24.35 -46.25 -21.50
N ASP A 340 23.58 -45.57 -22.34
CA ASP A 340 22.15 -45.27 -22.24
C ASP A 340 21.26 -46.52 -22.05
N GLU A 341 20.41 -46.48 -21.02
CA GLU A 341 19.22 -47.34 -20.92
C GLU A 341 18.01 -46.57 -21.50
N GLU A 342 17.31 -47.19 -22.45
CA GLU A 342 16.12 -46.64 -23.12
C GLU A 342 14.98 -46.37 -22.11
N GLU A 343 14.75 -45.09 -21.84
CA GLU A 343 13.63 -44.56 -21.08
C GLU A 343 12.38 -44.48 -22.00
N PRO A 344 11.17 -44.80 -21.50
CA PRO A 344 9.95 -44.72 -22.29
C PRO A 344 9.73 -43.29 -22.81
N GLU A 345 9.43 -43.19 -24.11
CA GLU A 345 9.25 -41.94 -24.86
C GLU A 345 8.40 -40.94 -24.06
N PRO A 346 8.97 -39.80 -23.60
CA PRO A 346 8.24 -38.85 -22.78
C PRO A 346 7.07 -38.28 -23.58
N GLU A 347 5.88 -38.26 -22.99
CA GLU A 347 4.74 -37.53 -23.56
C GLU A 347 5.19 -36.10 -23.89
N PRO A 348 4.82 -35.55 -25.07
CA PRO A 348 5.36 -34.27 -25.52
C PRO A 348 5.07 -33.18 -24.49
N GLU A 349 6.12 -32.66 -23.86
CA GLU A 349 5.96 -31.64 -22.83
C GLU A 349 5.26 -30.40 -23.41
N GLU A 350 4.07 -30.12 -22.87
CA GLU A 350 3.29 -28.93 -23.17
C GLU A 350 3.91 -27.72 -22.46
N ASN A 351 4.72 -26.95 -23.20
CA ASN A 351 5.41 -25.77 -22.71
C ASN A 351 4.84 -24.52 -23.42
N PRO A 352 3.69 -23.99 -22.98
CA PRO A 352 3.08 -22.82 -23.58
C PRO A 352 4.01 -21.62 -23.39
N LYS A 353 4.06 -20.73 -24.39
CA LYS A 353 4.91 -19.53 -24.33
C LYS A 353 4.18 -18.33 -24.91
N MET A 354 4.03 -17.28 -24.11
CA MET A 354 3.30 -16.08 -24.50
C MET A 354 4.19 -15.07 -25.26
N SER A 355 3.61 -14.49 -26.31
CA SER A 355 4.12 -13.29 -26.98
C SER A 355 2.97 -12.30 -27.26
N THR A 356 3.26 -11.01 -27.24
CA THR A 356 2.34 -9.93 -27.63
C THR A 356 2.80 -9.29 -28.96
N SER A 357 1.87 -8.77 -29.77
CA SER A 357 2.24 -8.11 -31.03
C SER A 357 2.92 -6.75 -30.85
N THR A 358 2.74 -6.13 -29.69
CA THR A 358 3.37 -4.87 -29.29
C THR A 358 3.58 -4.87 -27.77
N SER A 359 4.53 -4.05 -27.32
CA SER A 359 4.73 -3.72 -25.90
C SER A 359 4.19 -2.35 -25.53
N SER A 360 3.74 -1.54 -26.50
CA SER A 360 3.09 -0.25 -26.24
C SER A 360 1.96 0.10 -27.22
N LEU A 361 1.03 0.93 -26.77
CA LEU A 361 -0.03 1.57 -27.55
C LEU A 361 -0.02 3.07 -27.24
N HIS A 362 0.01 3.89 -28.28
CA HIS A 362 -0.01 5.34 -28.16
C HIS A 362 -1.25 5.90 -28.85
N PHE A 363 -2.02 6.70 -28.12
CA PHE A 363 -3.26 7.33 -28.60
C PHE A 363 -3.13 8.85 -28.52
N ILE A 364 -3.68 9.53 -29.53
CA ILE A 364 -3.85 10.98 -29.53
C ILE A 364 -5.32 11.26 -29.75
N THR A 365 -5.93 12.00 -28.84
CA THR A 365 -7.35 12.34 -28.88
C THR A 365 -7.54 13.85 -29.02
N THR A 366 -8.59 14.26 -29.75
CA THR A 366 -8.96 15.67 -29.93
C THR A 366 -10.48 15.83 -29.82
N GLY A 367 -10.93 16.94 -29.26
CA GLY A 367 -12.36 17.27 -29.12
C GLY A 367 -12.95 17.01 -27.73
N VAL A 368 -14.26 17.23 -27.60
CA VAL A 368 -15.03 16.93 -26.38
C VAL A 368 -15.51 15.48 -26.42
N ASP A 369 -15.23 14.71 -25.38
CA ASP A 369 -15.53 13.28 -25.25
C ASP A 369 -14.92 12.33 -26.32
N PRO A 370 -13.60 12.38 -26.55
CA PRO A 370 -12.99 11.48 -27.51
C PRO A 370 -12.91 10.04 -27.00
N ILE A 371 -13.14 9.09 -27.91
CA ILE A 371 -12.84 7.68 -27.72
C ILE A 371 -11.73 7.30 -28.71
N ALA A 372 -10.64 6.74 -28.20
CA ALA A 372 -9.57 6.14 -28.98
C ALA A 372 -9.63 4.62 -28.88
N GLU A 373 -9.46 3.94 -30.01
CA GLU A 373 -9.48 2.49 -30.09
C GLU A 373 -8.17 1.96 -30.66
N GLY A 374 -7.65 0.91 -30.05
CA GLY A 374 -6.47 0.18 -30.50
C GLY A 374 -6.62 -1.31 -30.22
N SER A 375 -5.62 -2.08 -30.61
CA SER A 375 -5.60 -3.50 -30.29
C SER A 375 -4.18 -4.06 -30.28
N PHE A 376 -4.01 -5.17 -29.56
CA PHE A 376 -2.82 -6.00 -29.64
C PHE A 376 -3.22 -7.47 -29.68
N ASN A 377 -2.32 -8.31 -30.21
CA ASN A 377 -2.55 -9.75 -30.30
C ASN A 377 -1.73 -10.47 -29.25
N ILE A 378 -2.36 -11.39 -28.54
CA ILE A 378 -1.69 -12.43 -27.74
C ILE A 378 -1.48 -13.65 -28.64
N LYS A 379 -0.27 -14.23 -28.60
CA LYS A 379 0.11 -15.42 -29.35
C LYS A 379 0.77 -16.46 -28.44
N ASN A 380 0.38 -17.72 -28.59
CA ASN A 380 1.12 -18.88 -28.09
C ASN A 380 2.17 -19.27 -29.13
N ILE A 381 3.44 -19.12 -28.78
CA ILE A 381 4.60 -19.50 -29.59
C ILE A 381 5.31 -20.76 -29.03
N GLY A 382 4.73 -21.39 -28.01
CA GLY A 382 5.21 -22.63 -27.40
C GLY A 382 4.38 -23.85 -27.82
N SER A 383 4.62 -24.99 -27.16
CA SER A 383 3.78 -26.19 -27.28
C SER A 383 2.63 -26.17 -26.26
N GLY A 384 1.62 -27.01 -26.43
CA GLY A 384 0.49 -27.08 -25.50
C GLY A 384 -0.46 -25.88 -25.49
N THR A 385 -1.39 -25.85 -24.54
CA THR A 385 -2.42 -24.81 -24.48
C THR A 385 -2.03 -23.62 -23.59
N LEU A 386 -2.01 -22.41 -24.16
CA LEU A 386 -1.84 -21.18 -23.41
C LEU A 386 -3.18 -20.74 -22.79
N SER A 387 -3.21 -20.47 -21.50
CA SER A 387 -4.33 -19.85 -20.80
C SER A 387 -3.86 -18.55 -20.17
N TRP A 388 -4.62 -17.47 -20.37
CA TRP A 388 -4.20 -16.13 -19.97
C TRP A 388 -5.37 -15.26 -19.50
N ASN A 389 -5.05 -14.26 -18.68
CA ASN A 389 -5.96 -13.22 -18.24
C ASN A 389 -5.25 -11.88 -18.11
N ILE A 390 -5.98 -10.80 -18.36
CA ILE A 390 -5.60 -9.43 -18.04
C ILE A 390 -5.91 -9.21 -16.55
N VAL A 391 -4.99 -8.61 -15.81
CA VAL A 391 -5.21 -8.25 -14.40
C VAL A 391 -6.27 -7.14 -14.35
N ALA A 392 -7.21 -7.24 -13.40
CA ALA A 392 -8.45 -6.45 -13.41
C ALA A 392 -8.30 -5.02 -12.84
N ASP A 393 -7.10 -4.47 -12.86
CA ASP A 393 -6.73 -3.16 -12.29
C ASP A 393 -6.70 -2.03 -13.34
N LEU A 394 -7.48 -2.18 -14.41
CA LEU A 394 -7.59 -1.15 -15.46
C LEU A 394 -8.29 0.11 -14.92
N PRO A 395 -7.76 1.31 -15.21
CA PRO A 395 -8.37 2.57 -14.80
C PRO A 395 -9.68 2.81 -15.58
N PRO A 396 -10.64 3.60 -15.05
CA PRO A 396 -11.96 3.79 -15.68
C PRO A 396 -11.93 4.36 -17.12
N TRP A 397 -10.88 5.10 -17.47
CA TRP A 397 -10.68 5.63 -18.82
C TRP A 397 -10.16 4.59 -19.82
N LEU A 398 -9.75 3.40 -19.36
CA LEU A 398 -9.18 2.34 -20.19
C LEU A 398 -9.97 1.05 -20.03
N SER A 399 -10.38 0.45 -21.15
CA SER A 399 -11.00 -0.86 -21.15
C SER A 399 -10.29 -1.78 -22.14
N ALA A 400 -10.26 -3.06 -21.81
CA ALA A 400 -9.72 -4.11 -22.66
C ALA A 400 -10.73 -5.25 -22.76
N SER A 401 -10.94 -5.78 -23.97
CA SER A 401 -11.83 -6.92 -24.18
C SER A 401 -11.29 -7.83 -25.27
N PRO A 402 -11.25 -9.15 -25.04
CA PRO A 402 -11.66 -9.86 -23.82
C PRO A 402 -10.59 -9.83 -22.71
N ILE A 403 -11.01 -9.83 -21.44
CA ILE A 403 -10.10 -9.85 -20.27
C ILE A 403 -9.50 -11.23 -19.97
N SER A 404 -9.97 -12.29 -20.61
CA SER A 404 -9.39 -13.63 -20.48
C SER A 404 -9.60 -14.47 -21.75
N GLY A 405 -8.77 -15.50 -21.90
CA GLY A 405 -8.88 -16.41 -23.03
C GLY A 405 -7.80 -17.48 -23.06
N SER A 406 -7.80 -18.23 -24.15
CA SER A 406 -6.85 -19.31 -24.43
C SER A 406 -6.24 -19.14 -25.80
N ASN A 407 -4.98 -19.56 -25.96
CA ASN A 407 -4.20 -19.48 -27.20
C ASN A 407 -4.24 -18.06 -27.80
N ASN A 408 -4.24 -17.99 -29.14
CA ASN A 408 -4.11 -16.73 -29.86
C ASN A 408 -5.41 -15.94 -29.83
N LYS A 409 -5.34 -14.66 -29.47
CA LYS A 409 -6.51 -13.78 -29.47
C LYS A 409 -6.13 -12.34 -29.67
N THR A 410 -7.01 -11.59 -30.31
CA THR A 410 -6.91 -10.13 -30.42
C THR A 410 -7.63 -9.51 -29.24
N ILE A 411 -6.96 -8.58 -28.57
CA ILE A 411 -7.50 -7.78 -27.48
C ILE A 411 -7.77 -6.39 -28.03
N SER A 412 -9.04 -5.98 -27.99
CA SER A 412 -9.44 -4.61 -28.26
C SER A 412 -9.21 -3.77 -27.02
N VAL A 413 -8.57 -2.62 -27.18
CA VAL A 413 -8.29 -1.64 -26.14
C VAL A 413 -8.99 -0.35 -26.50
N THR A 414 -9.81 0.17 -25.59
CA THR A 414 -10.55 1.42 -25.79
C THR A 414 -10.20 2.38 -24.67
N ALA A 415 -9.70 3.55 -25.05
CA ALA A 415 -9.43 4.67 -24.16
C ALA A 415 -10.51 5.74 -24.33
N ASN A 416 -11.22 6.07 -23.26
CA ASN A 416 -12.22 7.14 -23.21
C ASN A 416 -11.64 8.34 -22.46
N THR A 417 -11.40 9.44 -23.18
CA THR A 417 -10.84 10.67 -22.62
C THR A 417 -11.88 11.76 -22.40
N GLY A 418 -13.17 11.39 -22.32
CA GLY A 418 -14.24 12.33 -22.05
C GLY A 418 -14.13 13.04 -20.71
N GLY A 419 -14.50 14.32 -20.74
CA GLY A 419 -14.32 15.27 -19.63
C GLY A 419 -12.86 15.56 -19.23
N MET A 420 -11.85 15.10 -19.97
CA MET A 420 -10.44 15.41 -19.71
C MET A 420 -10.02 16.72 -20.36
N LEU A 421 -9.06 17.43 -19.74
CA LEU A 421 -8.57 18.70 -20.23
C LEU A 421 -7.55 18.51 -21.38
N PRO A 422 -7.55 19.39 -22.41
CA PRO A 422 -6.50 19.43 -23.41
C PRO A 422 -5.10 19.58 -22.77
N GLY A 423 -4.12 18.88 -23.31
CA GLY A 423 -2.76 18.79 -22.78
C GLY A 423 -2.53 17.65 -21.77
N THR A 424 -3.58 16.97 -21.32
CA THR A 424 -3.47 15.82 -20.38
C THR A 424 -2.76 14.65 -21.06
N THR A 425 -1.75 14.08 -20.39
CA THR A 425 -1.12 12.81 -20.79
C THR A 425 -1.40 11.75 -19.73
N LEU A 426 -1.94 10.61 -20.13
CA LEU A 426 -2.24 9.48 -19.27
C LEU A 426 -1.35 8.29 -19.60
N HIS A 427 -0.94 7.57 -18.56
CA HIS A 427 -0.11 6.38 -18.66
C HIS A 427 -0.73 5.24 -17.83
N HIS A 428 -0.77 4.03 -18.39
CA HIS A 428 -1.11 2.83 -17.65
C HIS A 428 -0.46 1.59 -18.26
N VAL A 429 -0.15 0.59 -17.44
CA VAL A 429 0.48 -0.66 -17.88
C VAL A 429 -0.51 -1.81 -17.76
N ILE A 430 -0.97 -2.34 -18.89
CA ILE A 430 -1.82 -3.53 -18.92
C ILE A 430 -0.96 -4.74 -18.59
N SER A 431 -1.24 -5.38 -17.44
CA SER A 431 -0.57 -6.60 -17.00
C SER A 431 -1.32 -7.86 -17.46
N ILE A 432 -0.60 -8.80 -18.07
CA ILE A 432 -1.14 -10.05 -18.60
C ILE A 432 -0.47 -11.21 -17.88
N SER A 433 -1.26 -12.02 -17.18
CA SER A 433 -0.82 -13.24 -16.52
C SER A 433 -1.14 -14.47 -17.36
N SER A 434 -0.22 -15.44 -17.42
CA SER A 434 -0.47 -16.70 -18.13
C SER A 434 0.39 -17.85 -17.64
N ASN A 435 -0.02 -19.07 -17.99
CA ASN A 435 0.78 -20.27 -17.79
C ASN A 435 2.02 -20.38 -18.71
N GLY A 436 2.17 -19.47 -19.68
CA GLY A 436 3.31 -19.40 -20.60
C GLY A 436 4.20 -18.16 -20.43
N GLY A 437 4.15 -17.54 -19.24
CA GLY A 437 4.91 -16.34 -18.88
C GLY A 437 4.07 -15.05 -18.92
N ASN A 438 4.43 -14.09 -18.06
CA ASN A 438 3.71 -12.81 -17.95
C ASN A 438 4.25 -11.78 -18.95
N LYS A 439 3.37 -10.88 -19.40
CA LYS A 439 3.70 -9.77 -20.30
C LYS A 439 3.01 -8.49 -19.86
N THR A 440 3.55 -7.36 -20.30
CA THR A 440 2.99 -6.04 -20.08
C THR A 440 2.85 -5.30 -21.41
N VAL A 441 1.83 -4.45 -21.51
CA VAL A 441 1.64 -3.51 -22.63
C VAL A 441 1.43 -2.13 -22.03
N ASP A 442 2.34 -1.21 -22.34
CA ASP A 442 2.24 0.18 -21.94
C ASP A 442 1.17 0.90 -22.78
N VAL A 443 0.36 1.73 -22.15
CA VAL A 443 -0.66 2.53 -22.81
C VAL A 443 -0.44 3.99 -22.46
N GLU A 444 -0.17 4.78 -23.48
CA GLU A 444 -0.06 6.24 -23.39
C GLU A 444 -1.20 6.90 -24.18
N VAL A 445 -1.87 7.86 -23.56
CA VAL A 445 -2.92 8.66 -24.21
C VAL A 445 -2.61 10.12 -24.02
N LYS A 446 -2.54 10.87 -25.13
CA LYS A 446 -2.43 12.32 -25.10
C LYS A 446 -3.74 12.97 -25.54
N VAL A 447 -4.26 13.88 -24.73
CA VAL A 447 -5.41 14.74 -25.05
C VAL A 447 -4.88 16.03 -25.64
N ASN A 448 -5.27 16.37 -26.85
CA ASN A 448 -4.82 17.56 -27.59
C ASN A 448 -5.92 18.60 -27.75
#